data_AF-A0A8S3GHK7-F1
#
_entry.id   AF-A0A8S3GHK7-F1
#
_cell.length_a   1.000
_cell.length_b   1.000
_cell.length_c   1.000
_cell.angle_alpha   90.00
_cell.angle_beta   90.00
_cell.angle_gamma   90.00
#
_symmetry.space_group_name_H-M   'P 1'
#
loop_
_entity.id
_entity.type
_entity.pdbx_description
1 polymer ?
#
loop_
_entity_poly.entity_id
_entity_poly.type
_entity_poly.pdbx_seq_one_letter_code
_entity_poly.pdbx_strand_id
1 'polypeptide(L)'
;MKRVNTYESGGDSDDEFIDSSLSPRDYEYDHEHVNSRKKRRGVIEKRRRDRINHCLTELRRLVPQAISKEGSTKLEKAEILQMTVDHLRSLQQINADSNSLCQSWPMFDAHASGFRECVDEISRYLISV
;
A
#
# COMPACT_ATOMS: atom_id res chain seq x y z
N MET A 1 26.09 -20.20 25.02
CA MET A 1 25.41 -19.02 25.62
C MET A 1 26.50 -18.11 26.16
N LYS A 2 26.60 -16.80 25.95
CA LYS A 2 25.65 -15.72 25.68
C LYS A 2 26.34 -14.72 24.72
N ARG A 3 25.67 -14.25 23.66
CA ARG A 3 26.15 -13.10 22.89
C ARG A 3 25.70 -11.85 23.64
N VAL A 4 26.68 -11.02 24.03
CA VAL A 4 26.47 -9.68 24.58
C VAL A 4 25.97 -8.82 23.43
N ASN A 5 24.70 -8.39 23.49
CA ASN A 5 24.19 -7.36 22.58
C ASN A 5 24.67 -6.01 23.09
N THR A 6 25.61 -5.42 22.36
CA THR A 6 25.95 -4.01 22.40
C THR A 6 24.77 -3.22 21.82
N TYR A 7 23.98 -2.59 22.68
CA TYR A 7 23.16 -1.45 22.30
C TYR A 7 24.05 -0.22 22.46
N GLU A 8 24.71 0.18 21.38
CA GLU A 8 25.14 1.56 21.24
C GLU A 8 23.89 2.43 21.12
N SER A 9 23.52 3.08 22.22
CA SER A 9 22.60 4.21 22.21
C SER A 9 23.46 5.47 22.26
N GLY A 10 23.86 5.95 21.08
CA GLY A 10 24.48 7.26 20.91
C GLY A 10 23.43 8.35 20.69
N GLY A 11 23.61 9.49 21.37
CA GLY A 11 22.87 10.76 21.22
C GLY A 11 21.61 10.82 22.08
N ASP A 12 21.37 11.79 22.96
CA ASP A 12 21.79 13.19 23.01
C ASP A 12 21.84 13.60 24.50
N SER A 13 22.96 14.13 24.98
CA SER A 13 22.99 14.77 26.29
C SER A 13 22.37 16.16 26.11
N ASP A 14 21.05 16.25 26.30
CA ASP A 14 20.38 17.53 26.51
C ASP A 14 20.90 18.11 27.84
N ASP A 15 22.02 18.84 27.80
CA ASP A 15 22.40 19.76 28.87
C ASP A 15 21.33 20.86 28.91
N GLU A 16 20.22 20.59 29.60
CA GLU A 16 19.10 21.52 29.77
C GLU A 16 19.60 22.75 30.53
N PHE A 17 19.71 23.87 29.81
CA PHE A 17 20.01 25.18 30.37
C PHE A 17 18.91 25.57 31.38
N ILE A 18 19.20 25.41 32.67
CA ILE A 18 18.26 25.79 33.75
C ILE A 18 18.33 27.31 33.95
N ASP A 19 17.31 28.02 33.48
CA ASP A 19 17.09 29.44 33.78
C ASP A 19 16.72 29.62 35.26
N SER A 20 17.70 29.95 36.08
CA SER A 20 17.52 30.10 37.54
C SER A 20 16.47 31.15 37.96
N SER A 21 15.88 31.90 37.01
CA SER A 21 14.81 32.87 37.21
C SER A 21 13.40 32.27 37.38
N LEU A 22 13.19 31.00 37.00
CA LEU A 22 11.86 30.35 37.01
C LEU A 22 11.57 29.59 38.32
N SER A 23 10.31 29.61 38.77
CA SER A 23 9.89 28.84 39.94
C SER A 23 9.88 27.33 39.65
N PRO A 24 10.21 26.46 40.62
CA PRO A 24 10.14 25.00 40.44
C PRO A 24 8.79 24.49 39.90
N ARG A 25 7.69 25.19 40.16
CA ARG A 25 6.35 24.87 39.62
C ARG A 25 6.20 25.16 38.12
N ASP A 26 6.88 26.17 37.62
CA ASP A 26 6.79 26.56 36.21
C ASP A 26 7.59 25.60 35.31
N TYR A 27 8.70 25.06 35.84
CA TYR A 27 9.48 23.99 35.23
C TYR A 27 8.71 22.68 35.07
N GLU A 28 8.02 22.25 36.13
CA GLU A 28 7.24 21.02 36.11
C GLU A 28 6.10 21.10 35.09
N TYR A 29 5.46 22.27 34.97
CA TYR A 29 4.38 22.52 34.02
C TYR A 29 4.82 22.50 32.55
N ASP A 30 5.92 23.19 32.19
CA ASP A 30 6.38 23.19 30.80
C ASP A 30 6.93 21.80 30.39
N HIS A 31 7.64 21.12 31.30
CA HIS A 31 8.15 19.78 31.04
C HIS A 31 7.02 18.75 30.84
N GLU A 32 5.93 18.82 31.62
CA GLU A 32 4.76 17.98 31.45
C GLU A 32 4.00 18.29 30.14
N HIS A 33 3.90 19.56 29.76
CA HIS A 33 3.24 19.98 28.52
C HIS A 33 4.05 19.61 27.27
N VAL A 34 5.38 19.70 27.32
CA VAL A 34 6.30 19.25 26.26
C VAL A 34 6.29 17.73 26.15
N ASN A 35 6.32 16.99 27.26
CA ASN A 35 6.24 15.53 27.26
C ASN A 35 4.88 15.04 26.74
N SER A 36 3.78 15.72 27.08
CA SER A 36 2.44 15.42 26.57
C SER A 36 2.33 15.64 25.06
N ARG A 37 2.93 16.72 24.54
CA ARG A 37 3.07 16.97 23.10
C ARG A 37 3.93 15.90 22.41
N LYS A 38 5.06 15.50 22.99
CA LYS A 38 5.94 14.42 22.51
C LYS A 38 5.21 13.07 22.48
N LYS A 39 4.48 12.71 23.55
CA LYS A 39 3.64 11.49 23.63
C LYS A 39 2.55 11.48 22.55
N ARG A 40 1.81 12.60 22.38
CA ARG A 40 0.80 12.73 21.33
C ARG A 40 1.40 12.58 19.93
N ARG A 41 2.55 13.20 19.67
CA ARG A 41 3.30 13.03 18.41
C ARG A 41 3.69 11.57 18.19
N GLY A 42 4.13 10.87 19.24
CA GLY A 42 4.46 9.44 19.20
C GLY A 42 3.26 8.55 18.81
N VAL A 43 2.06 8.84 19.31
CA VAL A 43 0.84 8.09 18.96
C VAL A 43 0.45 8.28 17.49
N ILE A 44 0.53 9.51 16.97
CA ILE A 44 0.21 9.80 15.57
C ILE A 44 1.19 9.09 14.63
N GLU A 45 2.49 9.16 14.94
CA GLU A 45 3.52 8.50 14.13
C GLU A 45 3.42 6.98 14.21
N LYS A 46 3.07 6.41 15.38
CA LYS A 46 2.77 4.98 15.50
C LYS A 46 1.63 4.57 14.56
N ARG A 47 0.49 5.28 14.57
CA ARG A 47 -0.64 5.00 13.67
C ARG A 47 -0.23 5.10 12.20
N ARG A 48 0.59 6.09 11.82
CA ARG A 48 1.11 6.22 10.46
C ARG A 48 1.96 5.01 10.06
N ARG A 49 2.88 4.58 10.92
CA ARG A 49 3.72 3.39 10.69
C ARG A 49 2.90 2.12 10.60
N ASP A 50 1.89 1.95 11.44
CA ASP A 50 0.99 0.79 11.42
C ASP A 50 0.20 0.73 10.12
N ARG A 51 -0.34 1.86 9.64
CA ARG A 51 -1.00 1.94 8.33
C ARG A 51 -0.08 1.54 7.17
N ILE A 52 1.16 2.05 7.16
CA ILE A 52 2.14 1.70 6.12
C ILE A 52 2.46 0.21 6.15
N ASN A 53 2.71 -0.35 7.33
CA ASN A 53 3.00 -1.76 7.47
C ASN A 53 1.81 -2.64 7.05
N HIS A 54 0.59 -2.23 7.37
CA HIS A 54 -0.62 -2.92 6.93
C HIS A 54 -0.73 -2.96 5.40
N CYS A 55 -0.54 -1.81 4.73
CA CYS A 55 -0.54 -1.76 3.27
C CYS A 55 0.56 -2.65 2.66
N LEU A 56 1.77 -2.67 3.23
CA LEU A 56 2.85 -3.54 2.75
C LEU A 56 2.51 -5.02 2.89
N THR A 57 1.82 -5.42 3.96
CA THR A 57 1.32 -6.79 4.13
C THR A 57 0.26 -7.14 3.08
N GLU A 58 -0.67 -6.23 2.80
CA GLU A 58 -1.67 -6.44 1.74
C GLU A 58 -1.01 -6.57 0.37
N LEU A 59 -0.03 -5.72 0.05
CA LEU A 59 0.71 -5.81 -1.21
C LEU A 59 1.41 -7.16 -1.40
N ARG A 60 1.96 -7.75 -0.32
CA ARG A 60 2.54 -9.10 -0.39
C ARG A 60 1.54 -10.17 -0.81
N ARG A 61 0.27 -10.01 -0.42
CA ARG A 61 -0.81 -10.97 -0.71
C ARG A 61 -1.48 -10.74 -2.07
N LEU A 62 -1.32 -9.54 -2.65
CA LEU A 62 -1.95 -9.17 -3.91
C LEU A 62 -0.99 -9.28 -5.11
N VAL A 63 0.32 -9.14 -4.89
CA VAL A 63 1.32 -9.16 -5.96
C VAL A 63 1.83 -10.58 -6.17
N PRO A 64 1.60 -11.22 -7.35
CA PRO A 64 1.93 -12.62 -7.57
C PRO A 64 3.39 -12.98 -7.30
N GLN A 65 4.32 -12.12 -7.73
CA GLN A 65 5.74 -12.32 -7.48
C GLN A 65 6.06 -12.29 -5.98
N ALA A 66 5.37 -11.44 -5.20
CA ALA A 66 5.63 -11.28 -3.76
C ALA A 66 5.12 -12.50 -2.98
N ILE A 67 3.96 -13.04 -3.35
CA ILE A 67 3.42 -14.29 -2.80
C ILE A 67 4.40 -15.44 -3.04
N SER A 68 4.93 -15.55 -4.27
CA SER A 68 5.88 -16.62 -4.62
C SER A 68 7.16 -16.60 -3.79
N LYS A 69 7.56 -15.45 -3.25
CA LYS A 69 8.75 -15.30 -2.41
C LYS A 69 8.46 -15.32 -0.91
N GLU A 70 7.19 -15.38 -0.49
CA GLU A 70 6.83 -15.35 0.94
C GLU A 70 7.42 -16.52 1.75
N GLY A 71 7.72 -17.65 1.08
CA GLY A 71 8.39 -18.81 1.67
C GLY A 71 9.92 -18.69 1.83
N SER A 72 10.55 -17.64 1.29
CA SER A 72 12.01 -17.48 1.28
C SER A 72 12.40 -16.10 1.83
N THR A 73 12.89 -16.10 3.07
CA THR A 73 13.40 -14.94 3.84
C THR A 73 12.46 -13.72 3.91
N LYS A 74 12.65 -12.89 4.93
CA LYS A 74 11.78 -11.72 5.16
C LYS A 74 12.01 -10.70 4.03
N LEU A 75 11.07 -10.61 3.08
CA LEU A 75 11.12 -9.62 1.99
C LEU A 75 11.36 -8.20 2.51
N GLU A 76 12.31 -7.50 1.91
CA GLU A 76 12.61 -6.11 2.26
C GLU A 76 11.48 -5.17 1.82
N LYS A 77 11.33 -4.03 2.50
CA LYS A 77 10.27 -3.06 2.15
C LYS A 77 10.43 -2.50 0.73
N ALA A 78 11.66 -2.24 0.32
CA ALA A 78 11.95 -1.74 -1.03
C ALA A 78 11.61 -2.78 -2.09
N GLU A 79 11.89 -4.06 -1.83
CA GLU A 79 11.58 -5.16 -2.74
C GLU A 79 10.07 -5.31 -2.95
N ILE A 80 9.26 -5.28 -1.89
CA ILE A 80 7.78 -5.33 -2.00
C ILE A 80 7.26 -4.20 -2.90
N LEU A 81 7.78 -2.98 -2.69
CA LEU A 81 7.37 -1.81 -3.48
C LEU A 81 7.78 -1.97 -4.95
N GLN A 82 9.00 -2.44 -5.23
CA GLN A 82 9.48 -2.67 -6.59
C GLN A 82 8.61 -3.69 -7.33
N MET A 83 8.38 -4.86 -6.72
CA MET A 83 7.55 -5.92 -7.30
C MET A 83 6.11 -5.45 -7.55
N THR A 84 5.59 -4.58 -6.68
CA THR A 84 4.27 -3.96 -6.87
C THR A 84 4.26 -3.04 -8.09
N VAL A 85 5.26 -2.17 -8.23
CA VAL A 85 5.35 -1.24 -9.38
C VAL A 85 5.48 -2.01 -10.69
N ASP A 86 6.30 -3.06 -10.72
CA ASP A 86 6.48 -3.89 -11.91
C ASP A 86 5.18 -4.61 -12.29
N HIS A 87 4.44 -5.11 -11.30
CA HIS A 87 3.12 -5.70 -11.52
C HIS A 87 2.12 -4.69 -12.09
N LEU A 88 2.08 -3.46 -11.57
CA LEU A 88 1.20 -2.41 -12.10
C LEU A 88 1.56 -2.01 -13.53
N ARG A 89 2.85 -1.91 -13.86
CA ARG A 89 3.30 -1.64 -15.23
C ARG A 89 2.90 -2.75 -16.19
N SER A 90 3.03 -4.01 -15.76
CA SER A 90 2.60 -5.17 -16.55
C SER A 90 1.08 -5.14 -16.80
N LEU A 91 0.27 -4.83 -15.79
CA LEU A 91 -1.18 -4.68 -15.95
C LEU A 91 -1.56 -3.54 -16.90
N GLN A 92 -0.83 -2.42 -16.86
CA GLN A 92 -1.04 -1.31 -17.78
C GLN A 92 -0.70 -1.68 -19.23
N GLN A 93 0.37 -2.44 -19.45
CA GLN A 93 0.71 -2.96 -20.78
C GLN A 93 -0.37 -3.92 -21.29
N ILE A 94 -0.79 -4.88 -20.47
CA ILE A 94 -1.89 -5.80 -20.81
C ILE A 94 -3.18 -5.03 -21.12
N ASN A 95 -3.50 -3.97 -20.38
CA ASN A 95 -4.68 -3.15 -20.63
C ASN A 95 -4.55 -2.28 -21.89
N ALA A 96 -3.37 -1.75 -22.18
CA ALA A 96 -3.13 -1.00 -23.42
C ALA A 96 -3.20 -1.93 -24.64
N ASP A 97 -2.59 -3.11 -24.54
CA ASP A 97 -2.61 -4.15 -25.56
C ASP A 97 -4.02 -4.73 -25.71
N SER A 98 -4.76 -4.97 -24.62
CA SER A 98 -6.14 -5.42 -24.68
C SER A 98 -7.12 -4.34 -25.12
N ASN A 99 -6.83 -3.05 -24.97
CA ASN A 99 -7.66 -1.99 -25.55
C ASN A 99 -7.37 -1.81 -27.06
N SER A 100 -6.11 -2.01 -27.46
CA SER A 100 -5.68 -2.15 -28.86
C SER A 100 -6.27 -3.40 -29.53
N LEU A 101 -6.32 -4.51 -28.78
CA LEU A 101 -6.91 -5.78 -29.19
C LEU A 101 -8.44 -5.73 -29.09
N CYS A 102 -9.06 -5.03 -28.14
CA CYS A 102 -10.51 -4.87 -28.09
C CYS A 102 -11.03 -4.03 -29.27
N GLN A 103 -10.20 -3.15 -29.85
CA GLN A 103 -10.50 -2.54 -31.15
C GLN A 103 -10.25 -3.46 -32.36
N SER A 104 -9.55 -4.60 -32.19
CA SER A 104 -9.15 -5.49 -33.29
C SER A 104 -9.50 -6.98 -33.10
N TRP A 105 -10.27 -7.37 -32.07
CA TRP A 105 -10.79 -8.72 -31.87
C TRP A 105 -12.24 -8.77 -32.33
N PRO A 106 -12.51 -9.11 -33.62
CA PRO A 106 -13.85 -9.36 -34.13
C PRO A 106 -14.54 -10.57 -33.47
N MET A 107 -13.89 -11.26 -32.52
CA MET A 107 -14.41 -12.45 -31.87
C MET A 107 -15.52 -12.17 -30.85
N PHE A 108 -15.47 -11.04 -30.14
CA PHE A 108 -16.56 -10.65 -29.24
C PHE A 108 -17.76 -10.09 -30.02
N ASP A 109 -17.49 -9.41 -31.14
CA ASP A 109 -18.51 -8.95 -32.08
C ASP A 109 -19.16 -10.08 -32.86
N ALA A 110 -18.43 -11.15 -33.21
CA ALA A 110 -18.97 -12.30 -33.94
C ALA A 110 -20.04 -13.07 -33.14
N HIS A 111 -19.88 -13.18 -31.82
CA HIS A 111 -20.89 -13.81 -30.97
C HIS A 111 -22.13 -12.90 -30.83
N ALA A 112 -21.92 -11.59 -30.70
CA ALA A 112 -23.00 -10.61 -30.63
C ALA A 112 -23.77 -10.48 -31.96
N SER A 113 -23.07 -10.56 -33.10
CA SER A 113 -23.68 -10.51 -34.43
C SER A 113 -24.53 -11.74 -34.72
N GLY A 114 -24.03 -12.95 -34.41
CA GLY A 114 -24.78 -14.19 -34.58
C GLY A 114 -26.04 -14.24 -33.70
N PHE A 115 -25.97 -13.74 -32.46
CA PHE A 115 -27.15 -13.59 -31.61
C PHE A 115 -28.15 -12.59 -32.19
N ARG A 116 -27.68 -11.45 -32.71
CA ARG A 116 -28.51 -10.43 -33.33
C ARG A 116 -29.22 -10.93 -34.60
N GLU A 117 -28.55 -11.71 -35.43
CA GLU A 117 -29.17 -12.34 -36.61
C GLU A 117 -30.27 -13.33 -36.23
N CYS A 118 -30.06 -14.14 -35.20
CA CYS A 118 -31.07 -15.06 -34.71
C CYS A 118 -32.30 -14.33 -34.16
N VAL A 119 -32.10 -13.27 -33.38
CA VAL A 119 -33.19 -12.44 -32.85
C VAL A 119 -33.95 -11.72 -33.98
N ASP A 120 -33.24 -11.22 -35.00
CA ASP A 120 -33.86 -10.56 -36.16
C ASP A 120 -34.74 -11.52 -36.96
N GLU A 121 -34.28 -12.77 -37.14
CA GLU A 121 -35.06 -13.79 -37.84
C GLU A 121 -36.31 -14.24 -37.04
N ILE A 122 -36.17 -14.40 -35.72
CA ILE A 122 -37.31 -14.67 -34.83
C ILE A 122 -38.30 -13.50 -34.87
N SER A 123 -37.81 -12.26 -34.83
CA SER A 123 -38.64 -11.06 -34.91
C SER A 123 -39.43 -11.02 -36.23
N ARG A 124 -38.77 -11.29 -37.37
CA ARG A 124 -39.46 -11.40 -38.66
C ARG A 124 -40.54 -12.47 -38.65
N TYR A 125 -40.25 -13.66 -38.11
CA TYR A 125 -41.21 -14.75 -38.03
C TYR A 125 -42.41 -14.40 -37.14
N LEU A 126 -42.19 -13.69 -36.02
CA LEU A 126 -43.27 -13.27 -35.13
C LEU A 126 -44.09 -12.08 -35.66
N ILE A 127 -43.53 -11.28 -36.57
CA ILE A 127 -44.22 -10.15 -37.23
C ILE A 127 -44.94 -10.59 -38.51
N SER A 128 -44.50 -11.69 -39.15
CA SER A 128 -45.08 -12.21 -40.39
C SER A 128 -46.23 -13.21 -40.19
N VAL A 129 -46.64 -13.47 -38.94
CA VAL A 129 -47.84 -14.22 -38.53
C VAL A 129 -48.91 -13.24 -38.07
#